data_AF-A0A382FX89-F1
#
_entry.id   AF-A0A382FX89-F1
#
_cell.length_a   1.000
_cell.length_b   1.000
_cell.length_c   1.000
_cell.angle_alpha   90.00
_cell.angle_beta   90.00
_cell.angle_gamma   90.00
#
_symmetry.space_group_name_H-M   'P 1'
#
loop_
_entity.id
_entity.type
_entity.pdbx_description
1 polymer ?
#
loop_
_entity_poly.entity_id
_entity_poly.type
_entity_poly.pdbx_seq_one_letter_code
_entity_poly.pdbx_strand_id
1 'polypeptide(L)'
;VRDWLFVEDHAVALLMVLQKGELGRSYNIGGENEFKNIEIVNMICSILDEMCPRETPYAELITFVDDRPGHDLRYAINSDRIREELDWQPSVSLKEGLEKTVRWYLENEQWWQSLQTHDGLGKRLGKRS
;
A
#
# COMPACT_ATOMS: atom_id res chain seq x y z
N VAL A 1 5.73 0.16 -11.16
CA VAL A 1 4.27 0.21 -11.05
C VAL A 1 3.82 -0.94 -10.16
N ARG A 2 2.92 -0.64 -9.22
CA ARG A 2 2.30 -1.60 -8.31
C ARG A 2 0.81 -1.35 -8.30
N ASP A 3 0.04 -2.41 -8.14
CA ASP A 3 -1.37 -2.32 -7.77
C ASP A 3 -1.48 -2.17 -6.25
N TRP A 4 -2.20 -1.15 -5.79
CA TRP A 4 -2.38 -0.81 -4.38
C TRP A 4 -3.79 -1.11 -3.92
N LEU A 5 -3.91 -1.95 -2.89
CA LEU A 5 -5.17 -2.34 -2.28
C LEU A 5 -5.17 -1.99 -0.79
N PHE A 6 -6.22 -1.32 -0.33
CA PHE A 6 -6.37 -1.00 1.08
C PHE A 6 -6.60 -2.29 1.90
N VAL A 7 -5.99 -2.37 3.08
CA VAL A 7 -5.92 -3.62 3.85
C VAL A 7 -7.29 -4.12 4.30
N GLU A 8 -8.22 -3.22 4.64
CA GLU A 8 -9.58 -3.60 5.03
C GLU A 8 -10.37 -4.17 3.84
N ASP A 9 -10.20 -3.61 2.63
CA ASP A 9 -10.82 -4.15 1.42
C ASP A 9 -10.31 -5.56 1.12
N HIS A 10 -9.00 -5.81 1.30
CA HIS A 10 -8.44 -7.14 1.16
C HIS A 10 -9.02 -8.11 2.21
N ALA A 11 -9.15 -7.69 3.47
CA ALA A 11 -9.74 -8.53 4.51
C ALA A 11 -11.20 -8.90 4.20
N VAL A 12 -11.99 -7.93 3.72
CA VAL A 12 -13.37 -8.16 3.25
C VAL A 12 -13.40 -9.15 2.08
N ALA A 13 -12.49 -8.99 1.10
CA ALA A 13 -12.38 -9.90 -0.03
C ALA A 13 -12.11 -11.35 0.42
N LEU A 14 -11.17 -11.53 1.36
CA LEU A 14 -10.83 -12.84 1.92
C LEU A 14 -12.02 -13.48 2.64
N LEU A 15 -12.78 -12.69 3.41
CA LEU A 15 -14.01 -13.15 4.06
C LEU A 15 -15.09 -13.54 3.04
N MET A 16 -15.24 -12.78 1.96
CA MET A 16 -16.17 -13.11 0.88
C MET A 16 -15.78 -14.40 0.16
N VAL A 17 -14.49 -14.60 -0.15
CA VAL A 17 -13.99 -15.85 -0.73
C VAL A 17 -14.23 -17.03 0.22
N LEU A 18 -14.00 -16.86 1.52
CA LEU A 18 -14.25 -17.90 2.52
C LEU A 18 -15.74 -18.29 2.58
N GLN A 19 -16.65 -17.32 2.50
CA GLN A 19 -18.08 -17.54 2.68
C GLN A 19 -18.81 -17.99 1.42
N LYS A 20 -18.39 -17.49 0.26
CA LYS A 20 -19.14 -17.60 -1.01
C LYS A 20 -18.30 -18.20 -2.14
N GLY A 21 -16.98 -18.36 -1.95
CA GLY A 21 -16.09 -18.90 -2.97
C GLY A 21 -16.37 -20.37 -3.28
N GLU A 22 -16.17 -20.75 -4.53
CA GLU A 22 -16.29 -22.14 -4.97
C GLU A 22 -15.06 -22.97 -4.51
N LEU A 23 -15.29 -24.22 -4.07
CA LEU A 23 -14.20 -25.13 -3.67
C LEU A 23 -13.30 -25.45 -4.86
N GLY A 24 -11.99 -25.40 -4.65
CA GLY A 24 -11.00 -25.60 -5.72
C GLY A 24 -10.86 -24.40 -6.66
N ARG A 25 -11.60 -23.31 -6.43
CA ARG A 25 -11.49 -22.07 -7.20
C ARG A 25 -10.37 -21.18 -6.65
N SER A 26 -9.80 -20.36 -7.52
CA SER A 26 -8.83 -19.34 -7.15
C SER A 26 -9.35 -17.96 -7.54
N TYR A 27 -9.21 -16.98 -6.65
CA TYR A 27 -9.65 -15.61 -6.86
C TYR A 27 -8.47 -14.67 -6.69
N ASN A 28 -8.16 -13.93 -7.75
CA ASN A 28 -7.24 -12.80 -7.66
C ASN A 28 -7.94 -11.64 -6.96
N ILE A 29 -7.26 -10.99 -6.02
CA ILE A 29 -7.76 -9.82 -5.29
C ILE A 29 -6.80 -8.67 -5.59
N GLY A 30 -7.32 -7.59 -6.17
CA GLY A 30 -6.55 -6.44 -6.64
C GLY A 30 -7.29 -5.14 -6.38
N GLY A 31 -6.55 -4.03 -6.38
CA GLY A 31 -7.11 -2.69 -6.16
C GLY A 31 -7.49 -1.97 -7.45
N GLU A 32 -6.99 -2.44 -8.60
CA GLU A 32 -7.04 -1.73 -9.89
C GLU A 32 -6.42 -0.33 -9.83
N ASN A 33 -5.49 -0.13 -8.89
CA ASN A 33 -4.81 1.13 -8.62
C ASN A 33 -3.34 1.00 -9.00
N GLU A 34 -3.07 1.01 -10.30
CA GLU A 34 -1.70 0.93 -10.81
C GLU A 34 -0.97 2.28 -10.75
N PHE A 35 -0.05 2.42 -9.78
CA PHE A 35 0.74 3.64 -9.61
C PHE A 35 2.24 3.34 -9.53
N LYS A 36 3.07 4.29 -9.98
CA LYS A 36 4.52 4.27 -9.74
C LYS A 36 4.79 4.64 -8.28
N ASN A 37 5.86 4.09 -7.72
CA ASN A 37 6.24 4.37 -6.33
C ASN A 37 6.40 5.88 -6.07
N ILE A 38 6.95 6.62 -7.02
CA ILE A 38 7.12 8.08 -6.89
C ILE A 38 5.79 8.83 -6.81
N GLU A 39 4.73 8.34 -7.46
CA GLU A 39 3.40 8.96 -7.39
C GLU A 39 2.80 8.77 -5.99
N ILE A 40 2.96 7.58 -5.42
CA ILE A 40 2.55 7.27 -4.04
C ILE A 40 3.29 8.13 -3.03
N VAL A 41 4.61 8.25 -3.16
CA VAL A 41 5.42 9.08 -2.25
C VAL A 41 4.96 10.54 -2.31
N ASN A 42 4.75 11.11 -3.50
CA ASN A 42 4.26 12.48 -3.63
C ASN A 42 2.86 12.65 -3.01
N MET A 43 1.93 11.71 -3.22
CA MET A 43 0.61 11.75 -2.58
C MET A 43 0.71 11.74 -1.05
N ILE A 44 1.58 10.90 -0.48
CA ILE A 44 1.83 10.86 0.97
C ILE A 44 2.41 12.20 1.46
N CYS A 45 3.38 12.78 0.74
CA CYS A 45 3.94 14.09 1.08
C CYS A 45 2.86 15.17 1.12
N SER A 46 2.00 15.24 0.10
CA SER A 46 0.89 16.21 0.08
C SER A 46 -0.10 16.01 1.23
N ILE A 47 -0.47 14.76 1.54
CA ILE A 47 -1.36 14.46 2.67
C ILE A 47 -0.70 14.89 4.00
N LEU A 48 0.61 14.68 4.16
CA LEU A 48 1.34 15.12 5.35
C LEU A 48 1.47 16.64 5.44
N ASP A 49 1.69 17.34 4.32
CA ASP A 49 1.71 18.81 4.28
C ASP A 49 0.37 19.39 4.77
N GLU A 50 -0.75 18.71 4.50
CA GLU A 50 -2.09 19.08 4.99
C GLU A 50 -2.32 18.69 6.47
N MET A 51 -1.98 17.45 6.85
CA MET A 51 -2.33 16.89 8.17
C MET A 51 -1.32 17.23 9.28
N CYS A 52 -0.05 17.43 8.95
CA CYS A 52 1.05 17.66 9.89
C CYS A 52 2.08 18.64 9.28
N PRO A 53 1.70 19.92 9.08
CA PRO A 53 2.52 20.88 8.36
C PRO A 53 3.87 21.14 9.03
N ARG A 54 4.89 21.43 8.20
CA ARG A 54 6.25 21.82 8.60
C ARG A 54 6.70 23.04 7.78
N GLU A 55 7.87 23.59 8.10
CA GLU A 55 8.39 24.82 7.46
C GLU A 55 8.61 24.68 5.95
N THR A 56 9.02 23.49 5.48
CA THR A 56 9.22 23.20 4.05
C THR A 56 8.44 21.96 3.62
N PRO A 57 7.97 21.84 2.36
CA PRO A 57 7.17 20.70 1.93
C PRO A 57 7.84 19.35 2.15
N TYR A 58 7.08 18.32 2.53
CA TYR A 58 7.63 16.96 2.71
C TYR A 58 8.29 16.41 1.44
N ALA A 59 7.87 16.87 0.26
CA ALA A 59 8.44 16.45 -1.03
C ALA A 59 9.94 16.79 -1.18
N GLU A 60 10.46 17.78 -0.44
CA GLU A 60 11.89 18.11 -0.43
C GLU A 60 12.76 17.01 0.19
N LEU A 61 12.17 16.08 0.95
CA LEU A 61 12.88 14.95 1.55
C LEU A 61 13.09 13.79 0.57
N ILE A 62 12.50 13.85 -0.63
CA ILE A 62 12.60 12.78 -1.62
C ILE A 62 14.04 12.70 -2.14
N THR A 63 14.66 11.53 -1.97
CA THR A 63 15.99 11.23 -2.50
C THR A 63 15.94 9.95 -3.35
N PHE A 64 16.49 10.03 -4.57
CA PHE A 64 16.66 8.85 -5.42
C PHE A 64 17.89 8.05 -4.98
N VAL A 65 17.72 6.74 -4.90
CA VAL A 65 18.79 5.81 -4.54
C VAL A 65 18.94 4.74 -5.63
N ASP A 66 20.11 4.12 -5.71
CA ASP A 66 20.35 3.00 -6.62
C ASP A 66 19.26 1.94 -6.49
N ASP A 67 18.82 1.39 -7.61
CA ASP A 67 17.79 0.37 -7.63
C ASP A 67 18.28 -0.95 -7.00
N ARG A 68 17.33 -1.77 -6.56
CA ARG A 68 17.63 -3.12 -6.04
C ARG A 68 17.86 -4.09 -7.22
N PRO A 69 18.87 -4.97 -7.17
CA PRO A 69 19.02 -6.03 -8.16
C PRO A 69 17.75 -6.89 -8.25
N GLY A 70 17.29 -7.20 -9.48
CA GLY A 70 16.10 -8.03 -9.71
C GLY A 70 14.76 -7.33 -9.43
N HIS A 71 14.70 -6.00 -9.50
CA HIS A 71 13.45 -5.28 -9.26
C HIS A 71 12.44 -5.49 -10.41
N ASP A 72 11.37 -6.23 -10.15
CA ASP A 72 10.23 -6.29 -11.07
C ASP A 72 9.57 -4.92 -11.25
N LEU A 73 9.46 -4.50 -12.50
CA LEU A 73 9.05 -3.14 -12.86
C LEU A 73 7.54 -2.90 -12.74
N ARG A 74 6.70 -3.93 -12.92
CA ARG A 74 5.24 -3.81 -12.92
C ARG A 74 4.58 -5.08 -12.39
N TYR A 75 3.69 -4.93 -11.41
CA TYR A 75 2.68 -5.92 -11.07
C TYR A 75 1.31 -5.29 -11.29
N ALA A 76 0.47 -5.98 -12.04
CA ALA A 76 -0.93 -5.65 -12.29
C ALA A 76 -1.73 -6.94 -12.08
N ILE A 77 -2.81 -6.85 -11.31
CA ILE A 77 -3.68 -7.99 -11.01
C ILE A 77 -4.96 -7.81 -11.83
N ASN A 78 -5.39 -8.87 -12.52
CA ASN A 78 -6.75 -8.95 -13.02
C ASN A 78 -7.64 -9.58 -11.94
N SER A 79 -8.59 -8.80 -11.43
CA SER A 79 -9.57 -9.17 -10.40
C SER A 79 -10.99 -9.37 -10.94
N ASP A 80 -11.17 -9.52 -12.26
CA ASP A 80 -12.50 -9.63 -12.87
C ASP A 80 -13.31 -10.80 -12.29
N ARG A 81 -12.65 -11.92 -12.01
CA ARG A 81 -13.32 -13.12 -11.48
C ARG A 81 -14.01 -12.87 -10.14
N ILE A 82 -13.33 -12.24 -9.19
CA ILE A 82 -13.92 -12.03 -7.86
C ILE A 82 -15.06 -10.99 -7.92
N ARG A 83 -14.95 -10.03 -8.85
CA ARG A 83 -16.01 -9.07 -9.14
C ARG A 83 -17.24 -9.77 -9.72
N GLU A 84 -17.06 -10.57 -10.76
CA GLU A 84 -18.17 -11.22 -11.47
C GLU A 84 -18.83 -12.32 -10.63
N GLU A 85 -18.04 -13.16 -9.96
CA GLU A 85 -18.57 -14.33 -9.25
C GLU A 85 -19.01 -14.01 -7.81
N LEU A 86 -18.31 -13.09 -7.12
CA LEU A 86 -18.58 -12.80 -5.70
C LEU A 86 -19.16 -11.41 -5.45
N ASP A 87 -19.28 -10.55 -6.48
CA ASP A 87 -19.73 -9.15 -6.36
C ASP A 87 -18.84 -8.33 -5.41
N TRP A 88 -17.53 -8.59 -5.45
CA TRP A 88 -16.55 -7.84 -4.67
C TRP A 88 -15.84 -6.78 -5.52
N GLN A 89 -15.64 -5.62 -4.93
CA GLN A 89 -14.78 -4.55 -5.44
C GLN A 89 -14.21 -3.74 -4.27
N PRO A 90 -13.06 -3.06 -4.44
CA PRO A 90 -12.54 -2.14 -3.42
C PRO A 90 -13.58 -1.07 -3.06
N SER A 91 -13.70 -0.76 -1.77
CA SER A 91 -14.67 0.21 -1.26
C SER A 91 -14.10 1.62 -1.14
N VAL A 92 -12.78 1.77 -1.15
CA VAL A 92 -12.11 3.09 -1.08
C VAL A 92 -11.24 3.33 -2.30
N SER A 93 -11.16 4.60 -2.71
CA SER A 93 -10.15 5.04 -3.67
C SER A 93 -8.75 5.00 -3.06
N LEU A 94 -7.72 5.02 -3.92
CA LEU A 94 -6.33 5.10 -3.46
C LEU A 94 -6.08 6.32 -2.55
N LYS A 95 -6.63 7.49 -2.89
CA LYS A 95 -6.43 8.73 -2.11
C LYS A 95 -7.03 8.58 -0.71
N GLU A 96 -8.26 8.10 -0.62
CA GLU A 96 -8.93 7.88 0.67
C GLU A 96 -8.20 6.82 1.52
N GLY A 97 -7.74 5.73 0.88
CA GLY A 97 -6.92 4.72 1.54
C GLY A 97 -5.62 5.28 2.10
N LEU A 98 -4.92 6.13 1.34
CA LEU A 98 -3.70 6.80 1.78
C LEU A 98 -3.98 7.81 2.91
N GLU A 99 -5.06 8.60 2.84
CA GLU A 99 -5.45 9.54 3.90
C GLU A 99 -5.74 8.80 5.21
N LYS A 100 -6.52 7.72 5.15
CA LYS A 100 -6.78 6.83 6.31
C LYS A 100 -5.48 6.25 6.88
N THR A 101 -4.59 5.80 6.00
CA THR A 101 -3.30 5.23 6.40
C THR A 101 -2.42 6.27 7.09
N VAL A 102 -2.20 7.44 6.49
CA VAL A 102 -1.37 8.51 7.08
C VAL A 102 -1.93 8.95 8.43
N ARG A 103 -3.25 9.19 8.51
CA ARG A 103 -3.92 9.51 9.77
C ARG A 103 -3.68 8.45 10.84
N TRP A 104 -3.84 7.17 10.49
CA TRP A 104 -3.61 6.08 11.43
C TRP A 104 -2.17 6.08 11.97
N TYR A 105 -1.15 6.30 11.13
CA TYR A 105 0.24 6.38 11.59
C TYR A 105 0.51 7.58 12.51
N LEU A 106 -0.11 8.73 12.24
CA LEU A 106 -0.01 9.92 13.11
C LEU A 106 -0.68 9.69 14.48
N GLU A 107 -1.81 8.99 14.51
CA GLU A 107 -2.59 8.74 15.73
C GLU A 107 -2.06 7.54 16.55
N ASN A 108 -1.22 6.69 15.97
CA ASN A 108 -0.74 5.44 16.59
C ASN A 108 0.79 5.42 16.76
N GLU A 109 1.37 6.54 17.20
CA GLU A 109 2.82 6.71 17.37
C GLU A 109 3.48 5.62 18.22
N GLN A 110 2.88 5.32 19.38
CA GLN A 110 3.39 4.30 20.30
C GLN A 110 3.53 2.92 19.62
N TRP A 111 2.60 2.59 18.71
CA TRP A 111 2.59 1.31 18.02
C TRP A 111 3.82 1.16 17.13
N TRP A 112 4.06 2.09 16.21
CA TRP A 112 5.18 1.96 15.27
C TRP A 112 6.53 2.26 15.91
N GLN A 113 6.60 3.13 16.92
CA GLN A 113 7.85 3.39 17.66
C GLN A 113 8.34 2.13 18.37
N SER A 114 7.42 1.34 18.94
CA SER A 114 7.79 0.07 19.60
C SER A 114 8.45 -0.92 18.63
N LEU A 115 8.06 -0.90 17.35
CA LEU A 115 8.64 -1.75 16.32
C LEU A 115 10.08 -1.35 16.01
N GLN A 116 10.42 -0.06 16.00
CA GLN A 116 11.78 0.42 15.66
C GLN A 116 12.88 -0.09 16.59
N THR A 117 12.52 -0.57 17.79
CA THR A 117 13.47 -1.14 18.75
C THR A 117 13.90 -2.57 18.43
N HIS A 118 13.29 -3.23 17.43
CA HIS A 118 13.69 -4.56 16.99
C HIS A 118 14.96 -4.51 16.11
N ASP A 119 15.93 -5.37 16.45
CA ASP A 119 17.19 -5.49 15.72
C ASP A 119 16.96 -5.83 14.23
N GLY A 120 17.41 -4.94 13.34
CA GLY A 120 17.35 -5.12 11.89
C GLY A 120 16.43 -4.16 11.12
N LEU A 121 15.55 -3.44 11.81
CA LEU A 121 14.74 -2.39 11.18
C LEU A 121 15.59 -1.16 10.80
N GLY A 122 15.35 -0.60 9.62
CA GLY A 122 16.08 0.56 9.09
C GLY A 122 17.41 0.26 8.39
N LYS A 123 17.91 -0.99 8.45
CA LYS A 123 19.09 -1.39 7.66
C LYS A 123 18.67 -1.73 6.23
N ARG A 124 19.24 -1.03 5.25
CA ARG A 124 19.04 -1.36 3.82
C ARG A 124 19.56 -2.77 3.54
N LEU A 125 18.65 -3.69 3.27
CA LEU A 125 18.96 -5.03 2.78
C LEU A 125 19.08 -4.97 1.24
N GLY A 126 20.20 -5.48 0.69
CA GLY A 126 20.44 -5.51 -0.77
C GLY A 126 21.41 -4.45 -1.32
N LYS A 127 22.52 -4.15 -0.62
CA LYS A 127 23.65 -3.44 -1.24
C LYS A 127 24.37 -4.40 -2.22
N ARG A 128 24.85 -3.86 -3.36
CA ARG A 128 25.71 -4.60 -4.31
C ARG A 128 26.87 -5.28 -3.55
N SER A 129 27.04 -6.59 -3.75
CA SER A 129 28.34 -7.24 -3.64
C SER A 129 29.20 -6.89 -4.84
#